data_AF-A0A2I1GM84-F1
#
_entry.id   AF-A0A2I1GM84-F1
#
_cell.length_a   1.000
_cell.length_b   1.000
_cell.length_c   1.000
_cell.angle_alpha   90.00
_cell.angle_beta   90.00
_cell.angle_gamma   90.00
#
_symmetry.space_group_name_H-M   'P 1'
#
loop_
_entity.id
_entity.type
_entity.pdbx_description
1 polymer ?
#
loop_
_entity_poly.entity_id
_entity_poly.type
_entity_poly.pdbx_seq_one_letter_code
_entity_poly.pdbx_strand_id
1 'polypeptide(L)'
;MVVIRSSLKLDTPIARLDSTNHKLYLFVDLSYLYLLVTLSNQKFDENSRRMKELYKKLEDHLFTGIGSGEDGITKCTKEIGKTWENKEERRERKRREGLARQIGLRKSGTLSDGNDGDVSTVDDESQGLDNA
;
A
#
# COMPACT_ATOMS: atom_id res chain seq x y z
N MET A 1 14.49 15.94 6.73
CA MET A 1 13.90 15.69 8.06
C MET A 1 12.38 15.69 7.92
N VAL A 2 11.69 14.67 8.44
CA VAL A 2 10.21 14.58 8.36
C VAL A 2 9.65 14.77 9.77
N VAL A 3 8.61 15.60 9.90
CA VAL A 3 7.91 15.86 11.17
C VAL A 3 6.45 15.47 11.02
N ILE A 4 5.95 14.65 11.94
CA ILE A 4 4.55 14.23 12.01
C ILE A 4 3.90 14.97 13.17
N ARG A 5 2.78 15.66 12.92
CA ARG A 5 2.06 16.47 13.92
C ARG A 5 0.57 16.17 13.87
N SER A 6 -0.07 16.07 15.04
CA SER A 6 -1.54 16.09 15.13
C SER A 6 -2.07 17.53 15.13
N SER A 7 -3.23 17.75 14.49
CA SER A 7 -3.92 19.03 14.46
C SER A 7 -4.82 19.29 15.69
N LEU A 8 -5.02 18.29 16.55
CA LEU A 8 -5.84 18.38 17.77
C LEU A 8 -5.09 19.07 18.90
N LYS A 9 -4.91 20.39 18.80
CA LYS A 9 -4.46 21.25 19.91
C LYS A 9 -5.62 22.05 20.49
N LEU A 10 -5.47 22.50 21.74
CA LEU A 10 -6.41 23.39 22.42
C LEU A 10 -5.59 24.47 23.14
N ASP A 11 -5.59 25.67 22.57
CA ASP A 11 -4.91 26.84 23.13
C ASP A 11 -5.98 27.88 23.48
N THR A 12 -6.27 28.06 24.77
CA THR A 12 -7.31 29.00 25.24
C THR A 12 -6.78 29.81 26.42
N PRO A 13 -6.80 31.16 26.38
CA PRO A 13 -6.46 31.98 27.54
C PRO A 13 -7.54 31.88 28.61
N ILE A 14 -7.15 31.54 29.85
CA ILE A 14 -8.10 31.38 30.98
C ILE A 14 -7.95 32.45 32.06
N ALA A 15 -6.80 33.10 32.12
CA ALA A 15 -6.49 34.08 33.14
C ALA A 15 -5.37 35.02 32.70
N ARG A 16 -5.27 36.15 33.39
CA ARG A 16 -4.13 37.07 33.32
C ARG A 16 -3.53 37.22 34.72
N LEU A 17 -2.21 37.14 34.78
CA LEU A 17 -1.44 37.52 35.97
C LEU A 17 -1.07 39.01 35.87
N ASP A 18 -1.41 39.81 36.87
CA ASP A 18 -0.90 41.18 37.01
C ASP A 18 0.48 41.14 37.67
N SER A 19 1.49 41.66 36.96
CA SER A 19 2.89 41.69 37.42
C SER A 19 3.11 42.66 38.58
N THR A 20 2.24 43.64 38.76
CA THR A 20 2.43 44.71 39.77
C THR A 20 1.92 44.27 41.13
N ASN A 21 0.72 43.67 41.15
CA ASN A 21 0.04 43.28 42.38
C ASN A 21 0.11 41.77 42.65
N HIS A 22 0.75 40.99 41.77
CA HIS A 22 0.79 39.52 41.80
C HIS A 22 -0.59 38.86 41.92
N LYS A 23 -1.63 39.51 41.39
CA LYS A 23 -3.02 39.01 41.42
C LYS A 23 -3.37 38.29 40.12
N LEU A 24 -4.06 37.18 40.26
CA LEU A 24 -4.60 36.40 39.14
C LEU A 24 -6.04 36.84 38.85
N TYR A 25 -6.30 37.26 37.62
CA TYR A 25 -7.62 37.64 37.13
C TYR A 25 -8.11 36.58 36.16
N LEU A 26 -9.15 35.84 36.54
CA LEU A 26 -9.75 34.81 35.70
C LEU A 26 -10.69 35.46 34.67
N PHE A 27 -10.68 34.95 33.44
CA PHE A 27 -11.62 35.35 32.38
C PHE A 27 -12.84 34.44 32.30
N VAL A 28 -12.77 33.30 32.98
CA VAL A 28 -13.71 32.20 32.84
C VAL A 28 -14.20 31.78 34.21
N ASP A 29 -15.44 31.29 34.25
CA ASP A 29 -15.98 30.65 35.44
C ASP A 29 -15.49 29.20 35.56
N LEU A 30 -15.84 28.57 36.68
CA LEU A 30 -15.46 27.19 36.98
C LEU A 30 -16.10 26.19 36.00
N SER A 31 -17.35 26.43 35.58
CA SER A 31 -18.08 25.55 34.66
C SER A 31 -17.40 25.50 33.29
N TYR A 32 -16.94 26.64 32.79
CA TYR A 32 -16.17 26.74 31.55
C TYR A 32 -14.81 26.05 31.68
N LEU A 33 -14.15 26.15 32.83
CA LEU A 33 -12.91 25.44 33.08
C LEU A 33 -13.10 23.92 33.03
N TYR A 34 -14.18 23.40 33.63
CA TYR A 34 -14.55 21.98 33.53
C TYR A 34 -14.80 21.54 32.09
N LEU A 35 -15.45 22.38 31.29
CA LEU A 35 -15.65 22.11 29.86
C LEU A 35 -14.31 22.02 29.11
N LEU A 36 -13.39 22.98 29.33
CA LEU A 36 -12.06 22.96 28.71
C LEU A 36 -11.28 21.71 29.06
N VAL A 37 -11.31 21.29 30.33
CA VAL A 37 -10.64 20.06 30.78
C VAL A 37 -11.24 18.83 30.09
N THR A 38 -12.57 18.75 30.00
CA THR A 38 -13.27 17.66 29.33
C THR A 38 -12.88 17.57 27.85
N LEU A 39 -12.88 18.70 27.15
CA LEU A 39 -12.45 18.78 25.75
C LEU A 39 -10.96 18.41 25.58
N SER A 40 -10.10 18.85 26.51
CA SER A 40 -8.68 18.51 26.48
C SER A 40 -8.45 17.01 26.58
N ASN A 41 -9.14 16.34 27.51
CA ASN A 41 -9.05 14.89 27.69
C ASN A 41 -9.52 14.14 26.43
N GLN A 42 -10.66 14.53 25.86
CA GLN A 42 -11.15 13.94 24.61
C GLN A 42 -10.14 14.08 23.45
N LYS A 43 -9.50 15.24 23.32
CA LYS A 43 -8.45 15.46 22.31
C LYS A 43 -7.22 14.60 22.57
N PHE A 44 -6.87 14.39 23.84
CA PHE A 44 -5.74 13.55 24.22
C PHE A 44 -5.98 12.07 23.89
N ASP A 45 -7.18 11.57 24.15
CA ASP A 45 -7.57 10.20 23.80
C ASP A 45 -7.57 9.98 22.29
N GLU A 46 -8.12 10.94 21.54
CA GLU A 46 -8.12 10.90 20.06
C GLU A 46 -6.69 10.92 19.49
N ASN A 47 -5.81 11.75 20.05
CA ASN A 47 -4.39 11.78 19.67
C ASN A 47 -3.72 10.44 19.95
N SER A 48 -4.02 9.83 21.09
CA SER A 48 -3.48 8.52 21.47
C SER A 48 -3.98 7.42 20.53
N ARG A 49 -5.25 7.47 20.11
CA ARG A 49 -5.82 6.55 19.10
C ARG A 49 -5.13 6.68 17.76
N ARG A 50 -4.99 7.91 17.24
CA ARG A 50 -4.33 8.19 15.95
C ARG A 50 -2.87 7.74 15.95
N MET A 51 -2.18 7.90 17.08
CA MET A 51 -0.80 7.44 17.23
C MET A 51 -0.72 5.90 17.14
N LYS A 52 -1.63 5.17 17.80
CA LYS A 52 -1.70 3.71 17.70
C LYS A 52 -2.00 3.25 16.26
N GLU A 53 -2.95 3.90 15.59
CA GLU A 53 -3.28 3.60 14.19
C GLU A 53 -2.10 3.85 13.25
N LEU A 54 -1.34 4.93 13.48
CA LEU A 54 -0.13 5.22 12.72
C LEU A 54 0.92 4.12 12.90
N TYR A 55 1.21 3.71 14.14
CA TYR A 55 2.16 2.64 14.41
C TYR A 55 1.72 1.32 13.78
N LYS A 56 0.45 0.95 13.90
CA LYS A 56 -0.10 -0.24 13.27
C LYS A 56 0.08 -0.22 11.75
N LYS A 57 -0.26 0.90 11.08
CA LYS A 57 -0.07 1.03 9.62
C LYS A 57 1.40 0.97 9.22
N LEU A 58 2.30 1.54 10.02
CA LEU A 58 3.73 1.42 9.78
C LEU A 58 4.20 -0.03 9.91
N GLU A 59 3.72 -0.77 10.91
CA GLU A 59 3.99 -2.20 11.07
C GLU A 59 3.49 -3.03 9.90
N ASP A 60 2.21 -2.85 9.53
CA ASP A 60 1.56 -3.59 8.46
C ASP A 60 2.24 -3.35 7.09
N HIS A 61 2.61 -2.09 6.77
CA HIS A 61 3.11 -1.72 5.45
C HIS A 61 4.63 -1.66 5.33
N LEU A 62 5.35 -1.29 6.38
CA LEU A 62 6.80 -1.10 6.33
C LEU A 62 7.54 -2.32 6.88
N PHE A 63 7.13 -2.86 8.02
CA PHE A 63 7.93 -3.90 8.68
C PHE A 63 7.52 -5.32 8.30
N THR A 64 6.23 -5.57 8.02
CA THR A 64 5.72 -6.90 7.64
C THR A 64 6.00 -7.25 6.16
N GLY A 65 6.37 -6.26 5.34
CA GLY A 65 6.76 -6.45 3.92
C GLY A 65 8.27 -6.58 3.66
N ILE A 66 9.12 -6.18 4.62
CA ILE A 66 10.58 -6.08 4.43
C ILE A 66 11.33 -7.31 4.98
N GLY A 67 10.68 -8.17 5.77
CA GLY A 67 11.32 -9.27 6.49
C GLY A 67 10.91 -10.67 6.05
N SER A 68 11.07 -11.04 4.76
CA SER A 68 11.38 -12.42 4.36
C SER A 68 11.69 -12.50 2.85
N GLY A 69 12.99 -12.55 2.51
CA GLY A 69 13.47 -12.89 1.17
C GLY A 69 13.52 -11.74 0.17
N GLU A 70 14.47 -11.88 -0.76
CA GLU A 70 15.02 -10.98 -1.80
C GLU A 70 14.04 -10.20 -2.72
N ASP A 71 12.74 -10.12 -2.45
CA ASP A 71 11.72 -9.51 -3.33
C ASP A 71 10.93 -8.37 -2.64
N GLY A 72 11.65 -7.46 -1.99
CA GLY A 72 11.09 -6.38 -1.16
C GLY A 72 10.51 -5.15 -1.89
N ILE A 73 10.28 -5.20 -3.21
CA ILE A 73 9.69 -4.07 -3.98
C ILE A 73 8.57 -4.58 -4.92
N THR A 74 7.62 -5.38 -4.43
CA THR A 74 6.54 -5.86 -5.33
C THR A 74 5.19 -6.09 -4.65
N LYS A 75 4.88 -5.39 -3.55
CA LYS A 75 3.61 -5.62 -2.82
C LYS A 75 2.83 -4.37 -2.37
N CYS A 76 3.13 -3.18 -2.90
CA CYS A 76 2.18 -2.05 -2.81
C CYS A 76 1.08 -2.08 -3.88
N THR A 77 1.07 -3.08 -4.77
CA THR A 77 0.06 -3.21 -5.84
C THR A 77 -0.62 -4.58 -5.78
N LYS A 78 -1.19 -4.92 -4.62
CA LYS A 78 -1.92 -6.19 -4.48
C LYS A 78 -3.24 -6.05 -3.76
N GLU A 79 -3.95 -4.96 -4.05
CA GLU A 79 -5.41 -5.01 -4.05
C GLU A 79 -5.88 -5.22 -5.50
N ILE A 80 -6.88 -6.09 -5.67
CA ILE A 80 -7.45 -6.61 -6.93
C ILE A 80 -6.77 -7.92 -7.43
N GLY A 81 -6.92 -8.98 -6.64
CA GLY A 81 -7.67 -10.16 -7.09
C GLY A 81 -7.27 -10.87 -8.39
N LYS A 82 -5.99 -10.89 -8.75
CA LYS A 82 -5.50 -11.79 -9.81
C LYS A 82 -4.31 -12.58 -9.29
N THR A 83 -4.56 -13.86 -9.03
CA THR A 83 -3.54 -14.91 -8.98
C THR A 83 -2.73 -14.80 -10.27
N TRP A 84 -1.51 -14.31 -10.17
CA TRP A 84 -0.60 -14.28 -11.31
C TRP A 84 -0.28 -15.74 -11.66
N GLU A 85 -0.82 -16.24 -12.78
CA GLU A 85 -0.42 -17.55 -13.34
C GLU A 85 1.11 -17.59 -13.45
N ASN A 86 1.73 -18.66 -12.94
CA ASN A 86 3.16 -18.87 -13.09
C ASN A 86 3.51 -18.94 -14.60
N LYS A 87 4.70 -18.49 -15.00
CA LYS A 87 5.16 -18.42 -16.40
C LYS A 87 5.01 -19.78 -17.12
N GLU A 88 5.20 -20.85 -16.36
CA GLU A 88 5.05 -22.23 -16.83
C GLU A 88 3.59 -22.65 -17.04
N GLU A 89 2.71 -22.27 -16.11
CA GLU A 89 1.26 -22.51 -16.20
C GLU A 89 0.65 -21.74 -17.39
N ARG A 90 1.12 -20.52 -17.64
CA ARG A 90 0.76 -19.71 -18.81
C ARG A 90 1.18 -20.37 -20.13
N ARG A 91 2.35 -21.02 -20.14
CA ARG A 91 2.87 -21.74 -21.32
C ARG A 91 2.04 -23.00 -21.59
N GLU A 92 1.73 -23.76 -20.55
CA GLU A 92 0.93 -24.99 -20.66
C GLU A 92 -0.50 -24.69 -21.10
N ARG A 93 -1.10 -23.63 -20.56
CA ARG A 93 -2.44 -23.19 -20.96
C ARG A 93 -2.48 -22.77 -22.43
N LYS A 94 -1.53 -21.95 -22.89
CA LYS A 94 -1.43 -21.56 -24.31
C LYS A 94 -1.24 -22.77 -25.23
N ARG A 95 -0.44 -23.75 -24.80
CA ARG A 95 -0.22 -24.99 -25.57
C ARG A 95 -1.52 -25.79 -25.69
N ARG A 96 -2.26 -25.94 -24.59
CA ARG A 96 -3.54 -26.66 -24.55
C ARG A 96 -4.64 -25.97 -25.36
N GLU A 97 -4.78 -24.66 -25.21
CA GLU A 97 -5.75 -23.87 -25.98
C GLU A 97 -5.42 -23.85 -27.48
N GLY A 98 -4.14 -23.77 -27.84
CA GLY A 98 -3.68 -23.86 -29.23
C GLY A 98 -3.98 -25.22 -29.86
N LEU A 99 -3.71 -26.31 -29.13
CA LEU A 99 -4.01 -27.68 -29.58
C LEU A 99 -5.51 -27.89 -29.75
N ALA A 100 -6.32 -27.41 -28.81
CA ALA A 100 -7.78 -27.52 -28.87
C ALA A 100 -8.37 -26.73 -30.05
N ARG A 101 -7.84 -25.53 -30.35
CA ARG A 101 -8.23 -24.77 -31.55
C ARG A 101 -7.86 -25.51 -32.83
N GLN A 102 -6.67 -26.09 -32.91
CA GLN A 102 -6.25 -26.84 -34.10
C GLN A 102 -7.12 -28.08 -34.35
N ILE A 103 -7.48 -28.82 -33.28
CA ILE A 103 -8.39 -29.96 -33.37
C ILE A 103 -9.80 -29.52 -33.77
N GLY A 104 -10.29 -28.39 -33.23
CA GLY A 104 -11.57 -27.81 -33.58
C GLY A 104 -11.67 -27.40 -35.05
N LEU A 105 -10.66 -26.70 -35.58
CA LEU A 105 -10.61 -26.30 -37.00
C LEU A 105 -10.53 -27.51 -37.94
N ARG A 106 -9.76 -28.56 -37.58
CA ARG A 106 -9.71 -29.81 -38.35
C ARG A 106 -11.06 -30.55 -38.37
N LYS A 107 -11.85 -30.44 -37.30
CA LYS A 107 -13.19 -31.06 -37.22
C LYS A 107 -14.28 -30.23 -37.91
N SER A 108 -14.15 -28.91 -38.00
CA SER A 108 -15.15 -28.02 -38.61
C SER A 108 -15.00 -27.82 -40.11
N GLY A 109 -14.01 -28.44 -40.76
CA GLY A 109 -13.94 -28.53 -42.22
C GLY A 109 -13.83 -27.19 -42.95
N THR A 110 -13.29 -26.16 -42.31
CA THR A 110 -13.16 -24.81 -42.88
C THR A 110 -11.70 -24.44 -43.14
N LEU A 111 -11.35 -24.54 -44.43
CA LEU A 111 -10.13 -24.10 -45.15
C LEU A 111 -8.93 -25.08 -45.08
N SER A 112 -8.67 -25.78 -46.18
CA SER A 112 -8.04 -25.33 -47.43
C SER A 112 -6.52 -25.42 -47.30
N ASP A 113 -6.01 -26.52 -47.83
CA ASP A 113 -4.61 -26.82 -48.09
C ASP A 113 -3.99 -25.67 -48.88
N GLY A 114 -2.98 -24.99 -48.33
CA GLY A 114 -2.41 -23.83 -49.02
C GLY A 114 -1.37 -23.05 -48.21
N ASN A 115 -0.11 -23.35 -48.51
CA ASN A 115 1.06 -22.47 -48.46
C ASN A 115 1.85 -22.41 -47.14
N ASP A 116 2.98 -23.12 -47.17
CA ASP A 116 4.14 -22.95 -46.32
C ASP A 116 4.61 -21.49 -46.31
N GLY A 117 4.47 -20.86 -45.15
CA GLY A 117 5.05 -19.56 -44.84
C GLY A 117 6.07 -19.72 -43.74
N ASP A 118 7.33 -19.88 -44.15
CA ASP A 118 8.55 -19.63 -43.38
C ASP A 118 8.36 -18.49 -42.36
N VAL A 119 8.53 -18.80 -41.08
CA VAL A 119 8.77 -17.80 -40.03
C VAL A 119 9.96 -18.29 -39.20
N SER A 120 11.14 -18.02 -39.75
CA SER A 120 12.39 -17.70 -39.06
C SER A 120 12.47 -18.14 -37.60
N THR A 121 13.23 -19.21 -37.38
CA THR A 121 14.02 -19.41 -36.16
C THR A 121 14.78 -18.12 -35.89
N VAL A 122 14.35 -17.35 -34.89
CA VAL A 122 15.16 -16.26 -34.35
C VAL A 122 15.94 -16.88 -33.20
N ASP A 123 17.21 -17.16 -33.48
CA ASP A 123 18.22 -17.50 -32.49
C ASP A 123 18.34 -16.32 -31.51
N ASP A 124 18.19 -16.60 -30.21
CA ASP A 124 18.70 -15.72 -29.16
C ASP A 124 19.76 -16.49 -28.39
N GLU A 125 20.92 -16.61 -29.03
CA GLU A 125 22.19 -16.89 -28.37
C GLU A 125 22.52 -15.72 -27.45
N SER A 126 22.11 -15.79 -26.20
CA SER A 126 22.72 -15.00 -25.13
C SER A 126 23.72 -15.88 -24.39
N GLN A 127 24.97 -15.85 -24.87
CA GLN A 127 26.13 -16.37 -24.16
C GLN A 127 26.31 -15.63 -22.82
N GLY A 128 26.17 -16.35 -21.72
CA GLY A 128 26.72 -15.93 -20.42
C GLY A 128 28.16 -16.39 -20.35
N LEU A 129 29.09 -15.44 -20.41
CA LEU A 129 30.50 -15.66 -20.12
C LEU A 129 30.67 -15.87 -18.61
N ASP A 130 31.14 -17.06 -18.25
CA ASP A 130 31.59 -17.39 -16.91
C ASP A 130 32.96 -16.73 -16.69
N ASN A 131 33.02 -15.68 -15.86
CA ASN A 131 34.27 -15.16 -15.32
C ASN A 131 34.61 -15.92 -14.03
N ALA A 132 35.69 -16.69 -14.05
CA ALA A 132 36.44 -17.14 -12.89
C ALA A 132 37.95 -17.12 -13.22
#